data_AF-A0A9W6D9J9-F1
#
_entry.id   AF-A0A9W6D9J9-F1
#
_cell.length_a   1.000
_cell.length_b   1.000
_cell.length_c   1.000
_cell.angle_alpha   90.00
_cell.angle_beta   90.00
_cell.angle_gamma   90.00
#
_symmetry.space_group_name_H-M   'P 1'
#
loop_
_entity.id
_entity.type
_entity.pdbx_description
1 polymer ?
#
loop_
_entity_poly.entity_id
_entity_poly.type
_entity_poly.pdbx_seq_one_letter_code
_entity_poly.pdbx_strand_id
1 'polypeptide(L)'
;MMKDKAIKYLIKNPLLHTGMLETMRRGTSDILYAEDDAVLLKEEKSNAYMLSVDDFEKGKELLDSISSCNLILSHQEFMVAYIIDRFRLSKKLECFQAVYMDKAKLSVSEELEIKQLDKSHVEIILEHYGKLSKSELETILDDGDLFGGYKDGALIGFIGNHLEGSMGLLAIFPQYRRLGYGTMLESYMINHMLENDLIPFAQIEVDNEKSLALQKRLGFSISKDRLFWIF
;
A
#
# COMPACT_ATOMS: atom_id res chain seq x y z
N MET A 1 -18.32 -13.41 14.90
CA MET A 1 -18.80 -12.87 13.61
C MET A 1 -17.72 -13.08 12.54
N MET A 2 -18.01 -12.89 11.24
CA MET A 2 -17.03 -13.09 10.16
C MET A 2 -15.77 -12.22 10.36
N LYS A 3 -15.94 -10.98 10.84
CA LYS A 3 -14.84 -10.08 11.22
C LYS A 3 -13.88 -10.70 12.25
N ASP A 4 -14.41 -11.33 13.31
CA ASP A 4 -13.57 -11.94 14.35
C ASP A 4 -12.78 -13.12 13.82
N LYS A 5 -13.37 -13.91 12.91
CA LYS A 5 -12.69 -15.02 12.23
C LYS A 5 -11.57 -14.51 11.34
N ALA A 6 -11.84 -13.45 10.56
CA ALA A 6 -10.84 -12.82 9.70
C ALA A 6 -9.66 -12.31 10.53
N ILE A 7 -9.92 -11.57 11.61
CA ILE A 7 -8.87 -11.11 12.53
C ILE A 7 -8.08 -12.31 13.06
N LYS A 8 -8.76 -13.34 13.59
CA LYS A 8 -8.10 -14.52 14.15
C LYS A 8 -7.18 -15.23 13.15
N TYR A 9 -7.58 -15.31 11.88
CA TYR A 9 -6.75 -15.87 10.82
C TYR A 9 -5.55 -14.97 10.51
N LEU A 10 -5.78 -13.67 10.24
CA LEU A 10 -4.75 -12.74 9.78
C LEU A 10 -3.68 -12.48 10.86
N ILE A 11 -4.05 -12.46 12.14
CA ILE A 11 -3.07 -12.26 13.25
C ILE A 11 -2.11 -13.44 13.43
N LYS A 12 -2.27 -14.56 12.73
CA LYS A 12 -1.23 -15.61 12.67
C LYS A 12 0.08 -15.06 12.11
N ASN A 13 0.02 -14.06 11.22
CA ASN A 13 1.16 -13.31 10.71
C ASN A 13 0.80 -11.82 10.55
N PRO A 14 0.74 -11.06 11.66
CA PRO A 14 0.18 -9.70 11.66
C PRO A 14 1.04 -8.74 10.84
N LEU A 15 2.37 -8.95 10.81
CA LEU A 15 3.29 -8.14 10.03
C LEU A 15 2.97 -8.25 8.53
N LEU A 16 2.85 -9.48 8.01
CA LEU A 16 2.53 -9.71 6.59
C LEU A 16 1.11 -9.21 6.24
N HIS A 17 0.15 -9.43 7.12
CA HIS A 17 -1.27 -9.13 6.85
C HIS A 17 -1.70 -7.72 7.26
N THR A 18 -0.78 -6.81 7.57
CA THR A 18 -1.13 -5.45 8.03
C THR A 18 -2.02 -4.71 7.05
N GLY A 19 -1.81 -4.84 5.74
CA GLY A 19 -2.69 -4.24 4.72
C GLY A 19 -4.15 -4.68 4.87
N MET A 20 -4.41 -5.99 4.93
CA MET A 20 -5.76 -6.54 5.13
C MET A 20 -6.37 -6.17 6.49
N LEU A 21 -5.55 -6.13 7.54
CA LEU A 21 -6.02 -5.74 8.88
C LEU A 21 -6.42 -4.26 8.92
N GLU A 22 -5.67 -3.38 8.25
CA GLU A 22 -5.95 -1.94 8.21
C GLU A 22 -7.19 -1.60 7.40
N THR A 23 -7.48 -2.30 6.29
CA THR A 23 -8.75 -2.10 5.56
C THR A 23 -9.95 -2.42 6.45
N MET A 24 -9.88 -3.50 7.23
CA MET A 24 -10.92 -3.89 8.20
C MET A 24 -11.02 -2.94 9.40
N ARG A 25 -9.90 -2.35 9.84
CA ARG A 25 -9.87 -1.38 10.94
C ARG A 25 -10.45 -0.04 10.51
N ARG A 26 -10.12 0.41 9.29
CA ARG A 26 -10.67 1.63 8.66
C ARG A 26 -12.13 1.47 8.22
N GLY A 27 -12.62 0.23 8.13
CA GLY A 27 -13.99 -0.06 7.71
C GLY A 27 -14.20 0.10 6.21
N THR A 28 -13.14 -0.07 5.41
CA THR A 28 -13.17 0.08 3.94
C THR A 28 -13.13 -1.28 3.22
N SER A 29 -13.41 -2.37 3.94
CA SER A 29 -13.40 -3.72 3.39
C SER A 29 -14.75 -4.41 3.58
N ASP A 30 -15.24 -5.03 2.52
CA ASP A 30 -16.28 -6.05 2.58
C ASP A 30 -15.63 -7.44 2.77
N ILE A 31 -15.99 -8.16 3.83
CA ILE A 31 -15.43 -9.49 4.10
C ILE A 31 -16.32 -10.51 3.40
N LEU A 32 -15.78 -11.13 2.35
CA LEU A 32 -16.51 -12.09 1.50
C LEU A 32 -16.43 -13.52 2.05
N TYR A 33 -15.31 -13.86 2.69
CA TYR A 33 -15.11 -15.12 3.37
C TYR A 33 -14.11 -14.96 4.52
N ALA A 34 -14.37 -15.62 5.65
CA ALA A 34 -13.40 -15.75 6.71
C ALA A 34 -13.65 -16.98 7.58
N GLU A 35 -12.71 -17.92 7.53
CA GLU A 35 -12.63 -19.09 8.41
C GLU A 35 -11.19 -19.28 8.89
N ASP A 36 -10.88 -20.44 9.48
CA ASP A 36 -9.53 -20.72 9.99
C ASP A 36 -8.51 -21.11 8.91
N ASP A 37 -8.96 -21.31 7.68
CA ASP A 37 -8.18 -21.73 6.50
C ASP A 37 -7.98 -20.62 5.44
N ALA A 38 -8.81 -19.57 5.44
CA ALA A 38 -8.68 -18.48 4.50
C ALA A 38 -9.43 -17.20 4.92
N VAL A 39 -8.99 -16.07 4.36
CA VAL A 39 -9.71 -14.81 4.35
C VAL A 39 -9.71 -14.24 2.93
N LEU A 40 -10.90 -13.88 2.44
CA LEU A 40 -11.09 -13.11 1.23
C LEU A 40 -11.91 -11.86 1.56
N LEU A 41 -11.38 -10.69 1.22
CA LEU A 41 -12.09 -9.43 1.33
C LEU A 41 -11.98 -8.63 0.04
N LYS A 42 -12.86 -7.64 -0.12
CA LYS A 42 -12.79 -6.62 -1.17
C LYS A 42 -12.60 -5.26 -0.51
N GLU A 43 -11.53 -4.57 -0.83
CA GLU A 43 -11.30 -3.18 -0.42
C GLU A 43 -12.09 -2.25 -1.37
N GLU A 44 -12.93 -1.39 -0.80
CA GLU A 44 -13.97 -0.69 -1.55
C GLU A 44 -13.43 0.48 -2.40
N LYS A 45 -12.40 1.18 -1.92
CA LYS A 45 -11.86 2.36 -2.62
C LYS A 45 -11.02 1.96 -3.84
N SER A 46 -10.05 1.08 -3.63
CA SER A 46 -9.15 0.53 -4.66
C SER A 46 -9.83 -0.52 -5.53
N ASN A 47 -10.97 -1.07 -5.09
CA ASN A 47 -11.60 -2.26 -5.67
C ASN A 47 -10.70 -3.52 -5.67
N ALA A 48 -9.64 -3.54 -4.85
CA ALA A 48 -8.76 -4.67 -4.73
C ALA A 48 -9.45 -5.83 -4.03
N TYR A 49 -9.38 -7.03 -4.61
CA TYR A 49 -9.61 -8.25 -3.83
C TYR A 49 -8.34 -8.60 -3.05
N MET A 50 -8.45 -9.00 -1.79
CA MET A 50 -7.31 -9.40 -0.97
C MET A 50 -7.53 -10.81 -0.43
N LEU A 51 -6.63 -11.73 -0.77
CA LEU A 51 -6.69 -13.14 -0.42
C LEU A 51 -5.49 -13.50 0.46
N SER A 52 -5.77 -14.22 1.55
CA SER A 52 -4.78 -15.03 2.25
C SER A 52 -5.41 -16.39 2.55
N VAL A 53 -4.72 -17.46 2.19
CA VAL A 53 -5.27 -18.83 2.19
C VAL A 53 -4.21 -19.87 2.50
N ASP A 54 -4.58 -20.93 3.20
CA ASP A 54 -3.69 -22.02 3.59
C ASP A 54 -3.52 -23.08 2.47
N ASP A 55 -4.51 -23.22 1.57
CA ASP A 55 -4.58 -24.26 0.55
C ASP A 55 -5.04 -23.75 -0.84
N PHE A 56 -4.50 -24.36 -1.91
CA PHE A 56 -4.80 -23.97 -3.29
C PHE A 56 -6.25 -24.20 -3.69
N GLU A 57 -6.86 -25.33 -3.35
CA GLU A 57 -8.23 -25.65 -3.75
C GLU A 57 -9.23 -24.72 -3.08
N LYS A 58 -9.01 -24.39 -1.80
CA LYS A 58 -9.80 -23.37 -1.12
C LYS A 58 -9.63 -22.00 -1.79
N GLY A 59 -8.40 -21.59 -2.11
CA GLY A 59 -8.14 -20.33 -2.80
C GLY A 59 -8.85 -20.27 -4.16
N LYS A 60 -8.78 -21.36 -4.93
CA LYS A 60 -9.46 -21.52 -6.21
C LYS A 60 -10.98 -21.41 -6.06
N GLU A 61 -11.58 -22.15 -5.12
CA GLU A 61 -13.02 -22.09 -4.83
C GLU A 61 -13.49 -20.65 -4.58
N LEU A 62 -12.79 -19.92 -3.72
CA LEU A 62 -13.11 -18.54 -3.37
C LEU A 62 -12.98 -17.59 -4.57
N LEU A 63 -11.91 -17.72 -5.36
CA LEU A 63 -11.69 -16.89 -6.54
C LEU A 63 -12.64 -17.21 -7.70
N ASP A 64 -13.05 -18.47 -7.86
CA ASP A 64 -14.03 -18.87 -8.87
C ASP A 64 -15.41 -18.22 -8.63
N SER A 65 -15.73 -17.85 -7.38
CA SER A 65 -16.95 -17.11 -7.02
C SER A 65 -16.96 -15.65 -7.49
N ILE A 66 -15.79 -15.09 -7.85
CA ILE A 66 -15.65 -13.71 -8.32
C ILE A 66 -15.88 -13.67 -9.84
N SER A 67 -16.81 -12.82 -10.28
CA SER A 67 -17.13 -12.68 -11.71
C SER A 67 -15.96 -12.08 -12.51
N SER A 68 -15.38 -11.00 -11.99
CA SER A 68 -14.31 -10.23 -12.63
C SER A 68 -13.50 -9.47 -11.59
N CYS A 69 -12.20 -9.34 -11.83
CA CYS A 69 -11.26 -8.66 -10.96
C CYS A 69 -10.13 -8.09 -11.82
N ASN A 70 -9.71 -6.84 -11.54
CA ASN A 70 -8.60 -6.17 -12.23
C ASN A 70 -7.43 -5.86 -11.29
N LEU A 71 -7.58 -6.10 -9.98
CA LEU A 71 -6.56 -5.84 -8.98
C LEU A 71 -6.75 -6.81 -7.81
N ILE A 72 -5.71 -7.59 -7.53
CA ILE A 72 -5.76 -8.57 -6.45
C ILE A 72 -4.43 -8.66 -5.71
N LEU A 73 -4.53 -8.71 -4.38
CA LEU A 73 -3.46 -9.01 -3.46
C LEU A 73 -3.54 -10.47 -3.04
N SER A 74 -2.47 -11.24 -3.24
CA SER A 74 -2.31 -12.59 -2.71
C SER A 74 -1.13 -12.64 -1.74
N HIS A 75 -1.30 -13.34 -0.62
CA HIS A 75 -0.20 -13.62 0.33
C HIS A 75 0.48 -14.96 0.07
N GLN A 76 0.02 -15.72 -0.93
CA GLN A 76 0.56 -17.03 -1.28
C GLN A 76 0.96 -17.08 -2.76
N GLU A 77 2.23 -17.42 -3.00
CA GLU A 77 2.81 -17.51 -4.34
C GLU A 77 2.10 -18.57 -5.20
N PHE A 78 1.68 -19.68 -4.58
CA PHE A 78 1.00 -20.78 -5.30
C PHE A 78 -0.32 -20.36 -5.95
N MET A 79 -0.93 -19.25 -5.52
CA MET A 79 -2.15 -18.71 -6.13
C MET A 79 -1.90 -17.85 -7.37
N VAL A 80 -0.68 -17.34 -7.55
CA VAL A 80 -0.37 -16.31 -8.55
C VAL A 80 -0.68 -16.77 -9.97
N ALA A 81 -0.23 -17.98 -10.36
CA ALA A 81 -0.43 -18.49 -11.72
C ALA A 81 -1.92 -18.66 -12.05
N TYR A 82 -2.69 -19.18 -11.08
CA TYR A 82 -4.13 -19.36 -11.24
C TYR A 82 -4.86 -18.02 -11.36
N ILE A 83 -4.51 -17.03 -10.52
CA ILE A 83 -5.07 -15.67 -10.58
C ILE A 83 -4.85 -15.03 -11.96
N ILE A 84 -3.62 -15.09 -12.47
CA ILE A 84 -3.25 -14.53 -13.78
C ILE A 84 -4.10 -15.15 -14.89
N ASP A 85 -4.20 -16.49 -14.92
CA ASP A 85 -4.98 -17.19 -15.95
C ASP A 85 -6.49 -16.92 -15.84
N ARG A 86 -7.04 -17.01 -14.62
CA ARG A 86 -8.48 -16.89 -14.35
C ARG A 86 -9.03 -15.51 -14.66
N PHE A 87 -8.27 -14.45 -14.37
CA PHE A 87 -8.70 -13.06 -14.57
C PHE A 87 -8.04 -12.38 -15.78
N ARG A 88 -7.17 -13.09 -16.51
CA ARG A 88 -6.44 -12.57 -17.68
C ARG A 88 -5.62 -11.31 -17.37
N LEU A 89 -5.06 -11.25 -16.16
CA LEU A 89 -4.19 -10.19 -15.69
C LEU A 89 -2.78 -10.37 -16.28
N SER A 90 -2.02 -9.28 -16.40
CA SER A 90 -0.79 -9.28 -17.20
C SER A 90 0.45 -8.86 -16.42
N LYS A 91 0.27 -8.26 -15.25
CA LYS A 91 1.33 -7.73 -14.41
C LYS A 91 1.29 -8.38 -13.04
N LYS A 92 2.47 -8.51 -12.45
CA LYS A 92 2.69 -8.95 -11.08
C LYS A 92 3.74 -8.07 -10.44
N LEU A 93 3.47 -7.61 -9.23
CA LEU A 93 4.48 -7.03 -8.34
C LEU A 93 4.63 -7.94 -7.14
N GLU A 94 5.87 -8.28 -6.83
CA GLU A 94 6.24 -9.05 -5.67
C GLU A 94 6.87 -8.12 -4.64
N CYS A 95 6.30 -8.07 -3.45
CA CYS A 95 6.66 -7.08 -2.44
C CYS A 95 6.92 -7.71 -1.07
N PHE A 96 7.77 -7.04 -0.29
CA PHE A 96 7.79 -7.17 1.15
C PHE A 96 6.78 -6.22 1.79
N GLN A 97 6.14 -6.66 2.85
CA GLN A 97 5.33 -5.81 3.71
C GLN A 97 6.25 -5.13 4.74
N ALA A 98 6.24 -3.80 4.78
CA ALA A 98 6.98 -3.00 5.75
C ALA A 98 5.97 -2.34 6.68
N VAL A 99 6.20 -2.40 8.00
CA VAL A 99 5.31 -1.78 8.99
C VAL A 99 6.12 -1.02 10.05
N TYR A 100 5.72 0.22 10.30
CA TYR A 100 6.26 1.02 11.39
C TYR A 100 5.53 0.63 12.68
N MET A 101 6.17 -0.21 13.49
CA MET A 101 5.59 -0.75 14.72
C MET A 101 5.74 0.20 15.92
N ASP A 102 6.64 1.17 15.82
CA ASP A 102 6.78 2.21 16.83
C ASP A 102 5.59 3.18 16.73
N LYS A 103 5.23 3.78 17.86
CA LYS A 103 4.17 4.79 17.96
C LYS A 103 4.74 6.20 18.13
N ALA A 104 6.06 6.31 18.25
CA ALA A 104 6.74 7.59 18.35
C ALA A 104 6.80 8.30 16.99
N LYS A 105 6.63 9.61 17.01
CA LYS A 105 6.85 10.45 15.83
C LYS A 105 8.35 10.52 15.52
N LEU A 106 8.67 10.57 14.23
CA LEU A 106 10.02 10.81 13.74
C LEU A 106 10.33 12.32 13.72
N SER A 107 11.61 12.65 13.85
CA SER A 107 12.07 14.03 13.62
C SER A 107 11.99 14.35 12.13
N VAL A 108 11.32 15.44 11.78
CA VAL A 108 11.19 15.93 10.40
C VAL A 108 11.88 17.28 10.32
N SER A 109 12.82 17.42 9.38
CA SER A 109 13.51 18.70 9.13
C SER A 109 12.54 19.72 8.56
N GLU A 110 12.62 20.96 9.02
CA GLU A 110 11.83 22.11 8.51
C GLU A 110 12.37 22.65 7.18
N GLU A 111 13.33 21.96 6.56
CA GLU A 111 13.93 22.38 5.29
C GLU A 111 12.94 22.36 4.11
N LEU A 112 11.89 21.53 4.18
CA LEU A 112 10.82 21.48 3.21
C LEU A 112 9.53 22.00 3.83
N GLU A 113 8.82 22.81 3.06
CA GLU A 113 7.41 23.06 3.31
C GLU A 113 6.62 21.91 2.70
N ILE A 114 5.85 21.17 3.52
CA ILE A 114 5.06 20.03 3.05
C ILE A 114 3.58 20.41 3.07
N LYS A 115 2.91 20.24 1.93
CA LYS A 115 1.52 20.64 1.72
C LYS A 115 0.74 19.54 1.01
N GLN A 116 -0.54 19.41 1.34
CA GLN A 116 -1.47 18.59 0.57
C GLN A 116 -1.54 19.11 -0.87
N LEU A 117 -1.55 18.20 -1.84
CA LEU A 117 -1.71 18.49 -3.26
C LEU A 117 -3.18 18.46 -3.66
N ASP A 118 -3.49 19.16 -4.75
CA ASP A 118 -4.82 19.22 -5.34
C ASP A 118 -4.80 18.87 -6.84
N LYS A 119 -5.96 18.93 -7.49
CA LYS A 119 -6.14 18.60 -8.91
C LYS A 119 -5.30 19.45 -9.88
N SER A 120 -4.78 20.60 -9.46
CA SER A 120 -3.87 21.38 -10.30
C SER A 120 -2.52 20.67 -10.53
N HIS A 121 -2.19 19.65 -9.75
CA HIS A 121 -0.93 18.91 -9.82
C HIS A 121 -1.00 17.61 -10.64
N VAL A 122 -2.17 17.26 -11.20
CA VAL A 122 -2.38 15.98 -11.91
C VAL A 122 -1.35 15.75 -13.02
N GLU A 123 -1.10 16.76 -13.86
CA GLU A 123 -0.20 16.61 -15.00
C GLU A 123 1.24 16.31 -14.57
N ILE A 124 1.77 17.05 -13.61
CA ILE A 124 3.15 16.86 -13.14
C ILE A 124 3.34 15.53 -12.40
N ILE A 125 2.31 15.06 -11.69
CA ILE A 125 2.35 13.76 -11.01
C ILE A 125 2.36 12.62 -12.04
N LEU A 126 1.49 12.66 -13.05
CA LEU A 126 1.44 11.64 -14.10
C LEU A 126 2.72 11.59 -14.94
N GLU A 127 3.37 12.74 -15.17
CA GLU A 127 4.68 12.80 -15.84
C GLU A 127 5.77 12.07 -15.03
N HIS A 128 5.73 12.17 -13.71
CA HIS A 128 6.77 11.65 -12.82
C HIS A 128 6.44 10.28 -12.20
N TYR A 129 5.20 9.80 -12.34
CA TYR A 129 4.71 8.56 -11.72
C TYR A 129 3.73 7.80 -12.62
N GLY A 130 4.28 7.01 -13.53
CA GLY A 130 3.52 6.24 -14.54
C GLY A 130 2.87 4.95 -14.03
N LYS A 131 2.54 4.84 -12.74
CA LYS A 131 1.92 3.64 -12.15
C LYS A 131 0.44 3.83 -11.79
N LEU A 132 -0.09 5.05 -11.83
CA LEU A 132 -1.50 5.34 -11.54
C LEU A 132 -2.27 5.66 -12.81
N SER A 133 -3.56 5.29 -12.82
CA SER A 133 -4.50 5.87 -13.77
C SER A 133 -4.85 7.30 -13.36
N LYS A 134 -5.28 8.14 -14.32
CA LYS A 134 -5.73 9.51 -14.02
C LYS A 134 -6.90 9.52 -13.02
N SER A 135 -7.88 8.63 -13.19
CA SER A 135 -9.02 8.52 -12.30
C SER A 135 -8.64 8.12 -10.88
N GLU A 136 -7.69 7.19 -10.74
CA GLU A 136 -7.17 6.78 -9.42
C GLU A 136 -6.45 7.94 -8.73
N LEU A 137 -5.61 8.68 -9.47
CA LEU A 137 -4.93 9.86 -8.95
C LEU A 137 -5.91 10.96 -8.51
N GLU A 138 -6.97 11.21 -9.29
CA GLU A 138 -8.00 12.19 -8.94
C GLU A 138 -8.71 11.81 -7.64
N THR A 139 -9.03 10.52 -7.43
CA THR A 139 -9.59 10.03 -6.17
C THR A 139 -8.64 10.25 -5.00
N ILE A 140 -7.35 9.93 -5.16
CA ILE A 140 -6.34 10.12 -4.11
C ILE A 140 -6.24 11.62 -3.72
N LEU A 141 -6.27 12.52 -4.70
CA LEU A 141 -6.25 13.96 -4.46
C LEU A 141 -7.53 14.47 -3.77
N ASP A 142 -8.70 13.93 -4.15
CA ASP A 142 -9.97 14.25 -3.50
C ASP A 142 -10.04 13.76 -2.04
N ASP A 143 -9.45 12.60 -1.76
CA ASP A 143 -9.31 12.06 -0.40
C ASP A 143 -8.29 12.84 0.44
N GLY A 144 -7.44 13.65 -0.20
CA GLY A 144 -6.40 14.44 0.47
C GLY A 144 -5.16 13.64 0.87
N ASP A 145 -4.97 12.48 0.27
CA ASP A 145 -3.95 11.49 0.64
C ASP A 145 -2.63 11.67 -0.14
N LEU A 146 -2.37 12.85 -0.71
CA LEU A 146 -1.14 13.16 -1.45
C LEU A 146 -0.54 14.50 -1.03
N PHE A 147 0.77 14.49 -0.76
CA PHE A 147 1.52 15.62 -0.23
C PHE A 147 2.75 15.93 -1.07
N GLY A 148 2.98 17.20 -1.34
CA GLY A 148 4.14 17.72 -2.05
C GLY A 148 5.14 18.36 -1.09
N GLY A 149 6.43 18.12 -1.35
CA GLY A 149 7.52 18.86 -0.71
C GLY A 149 7.89 20.08 -1.54
N TYR A 150 8.00 21.23 -0.90
CA TYR A 150 8.39 22.48 -1.53
C TYR A 150 9.69 22.98 -0.92
N LYS A 151 10.66 23.31 -1.78
CA LYS A 151 11.92 23.96 -1.43
C LYS A 151 11.96 25.31 -2.13
N ASP A 152 12.06 26.40 -1.36
CA ASP A 152 12.10 27.77 -1.89
C ASP A 152 10.94 28.07 -2.87
N GLY A 153 9.75 27.53 -2.57
CA GLY A 153 8.54 27.65 -3.39
C GLY A 153 8.44 26.70 -4.59
N ALA A 154 9.46 25.90 -4.90
CA ALA A 154 9.43 24.92 -5.98
C ALA A 154 9.01 23.54 -5.48
N LEU A 155 8.08 22.88 -6.18
CA LEU A 155 7.73 21.48 -5.92
C LEU A 155 8.91 20.58 -6.29
N ILE A 156 9.39 19.79 -5.34
CA ILE A 156 10.58 18.93 -5.51
C ILE A 156 10.25 17.44 -5.65
N GLY A 157 9.03 17.07 -5.30
CA GLY A 157 8.57 15.69 -5.21
C GLY A 157 7.32 15.57 -4.34
N PHE A 158 6.81 14.35 -4.23
CA PHE A 158 5.57 14.04 -3.51
C PHE A 158 5.60 12.65 -2.89
N ILE A 159 4.67 12.41 -1.96
CA ILE A 159 4.40 11.14 -1.28
C ILE A 159 2.91 11.06 -0.94
N GLY A 160 2.35 9.87 -0.74
CA GLY A 160 0.97 9.72 -0.29
C GLY A 160 0.62 8.30 0.13
N ASN A 161 -0.68 8.02 0.20
CA ASN A 161 -1.21 6.66 0.35
C ASN A 161 -1.83 6.16 -0.95
N HIS A 162 -1.68 4.87 -1.20
CA HIS A 162 -2.55 4.14 -2.12
C HIS A 162 -3.96 4.06 -1.53
N LEU A 163 -4.99 3.89 -2.36
CA LEU A 163 -6.39 3.84 -1.93
C LEU A 163 -6.66 2.76 -0.86
N GLU A 164 -5.93 1.64 -0.92
CA GLU A 164 -6.02 0.56 0.07
C GLU A 164 -5.29 0.83 1.39
N GLY A 165 -4.55 1.95 1.49
CA GLY A 165 -4.02 2.50 2.72
C GLY A 165 -2.50 2.44 2.87
N SER A 166 -1.76 1.69 2.05
CA SER A 166 -0.29 1.67 2.13
C SER A 166 0.29 3.04 1.79
N MET A 167 1.28 3.45 2.57
CA MET A 167 2.18 4.53 2.22
C MET A 167 2.95 4.14 0.96
N GLY A 168 3.01 5.08 0.01
CA GLY A 168 3.61 4.86 -1.28
C GLY A 168 3.67 6.16 -2.07
N LEU A 169 3.56 6.04 -3.40
CA LEU A 169 3.55 7.19 -4.31
C LEU A 169 4.75 8.14 -4.17
N LEU A 170 5.85 7.69 -3.57
CA LEU A 170 7.02 8.53 -3.34
C LEU A 170 7.77 8.77 -4.64
N ALA A 171 7.90 10.03 -5.04
CA ALA A 171 8.72 10.45 -6.16
C ALA A 171 9.46 11.74 -5.82
N ILE A 172 10.78 11.74 -6.00
CA ILE A 172 11.60 12.96 -5.97
C ILE A 172 12.02 13.28 -7.41
N PHE A 173 11.78 14.50 -7.85
CA PHE A 173 12.10 14.92 -9.22
C PHE A 173 13.61 14.83 -9.47
N PRO A 174 14.04 14.47 -10.70
CA PRO A 174 15.43 14.11 -11.00
C PRO A 174 16.49 15.05 -10.44
N GLN A 175 16.27 16.36 -10.53
CA GLN A 175 17.17 17.42 -10.11
C GLN A 175 17.28 17.58 -8.58
N TYR A 176 16.37 17.00 -7.79
CA TYR A 176 16.35 17.09 -6.33
C TYR A 176 16.70 15.76 -5.64
N ARG A 177 17.14 14.75 -6.39
CA ARG A 177 17.47 13.43 -5.84
C ARG A 177 18.78 13.45 -5.05
N ARG A 178 18.93 12.50 -4.13
CA ARG A 178 20.12 12.28 -3.28
C ARG A 178 20.43 13.43 -2.31
N LEU A 179 19.46 14.28 -2.02
CA LEU A 179 19.55 15.37 -1.05
C LEU A 179 18.84 15.07 0.28
N GLY A 180 18.37 13.84 0.49
CA GLY A 180 17.66 13.42 1.71
C GLY A 180 16.15 13.67 1.70
N TYR A 181 15.61 14.37 0.70
CA TYR A 181 14.19 14.72 0.64
C TYR A 181 13.22 13.54 0.65
N GLY A 182 13.58 12.39 0.07
CA GLY A 182 12.75 11.18 0.17
C GLY A 182 12.53 10.74 1.62
N THR A 183 13.60 10.75 2.43
CA THR A 183 13.53 10.46 3.87
C THR A 183 12.65 11.48 4.60
N MET A 184 12.71 12.76 4.23
CA MET A 184 11.91 13.81 4.85
C MET A 184 10.42 13.64 4.57
N LEU A 185 10.05 13.43 3.29
CA LEU A 185 8.66 13.19 2.89
C LEU A 185 8.11 11.93 3.56
N GLU A 186 8.90 10.87 3.63
CA GLU A 186 8.48 9.63 4.27
C GLU A 186 8.33 9.76 5.79
N SER A 187 9.24 10.47 6.45
CA SER A 187 9.14 10.77 7.88
C SER A 187 7.91 11.61 8.21
N TYR A 188 7.59 12.60 7.36
CA TYR A 188 6.36 13.37 7.47
C TYR A 188 5.13 12.45 7.33
N MET A 189 5.13 11.58 6.33
CA MET A 189 3.98 10.72 6.05
C MET A 189 3.71 9.72 7.18
N ILE A 190 4.78 9.17 7.78
CA ILE A 190 4.69 8.35 8.99
C ILE A 190 4.03 9.12 10.12
N ASN A 191 4.49 10.35 10.40
CA ASN A 191 3.90 11.18 11.45
C ASN A 191 2.45 11.53 11.16
N HIS A 192 2.12 11.87 9.91
CA HIS A 192 0.76 12.17 9.48
C HIS A 192 -0.17 10.98 9.69
N MET A 193 0.26 9.77 9.32
CA MET A 193 -0.51 8.55 9.57
C MET A 193 -0.71 8.31 11.08
N LEU A 194 0.35 8.43 11.89
CA LEU A 194 0.26 8.29 13.35
C LEU A 194 -0.69 9.31 14.00
N GLU A 195 -0.69 10.56 13.52
CA GLU A 195 -1.59 11.62 13.98
C GLU A 195 -3.06 11.34 13.71
N ASN A 196 -3.35 10.55 12.67
CA ASN A 196 -4.70 10.14 12.28
C ASN A 196 -5.06 8.75 12.81
N ASP A 197 -4.38 8.27 13.85
CA ASP A 197 -4.56 6.94 14.44
C ASP A 197 -4.44 5.81 13.40
N LEU A 198 -3.56 5.98 12.40
CA LEU A 198 -3.25 4.97 11.37
C LEU A 198 -1.95 4.23 11.69
N ILE A 199 -1.84 2.98 11.23
CA ILE A 199 -0.58 2.25 11.26
C ILE A 199 0.19 2.57 9.97
N PRO A 200 1.38 3.17 10.03
CA PRO A 200 2.18 3.37 8.83
C PRO A 200 2.70 2.04 8.31
N PHE A 201 2.33 1.71 7.07
CA PHE A 201 2.83 0.53 6.37
C PHE A 201 3.06 0.83 4.90
N ALA A 202 3.98 0.09 4.28
CA ALA A 202 4.30 0.20 2.87
C ALA A 202 4.53 -1.19 2.28
N GLN A 203 4.42 -1.30 0.96
CA GLN A 203 4.65 -2.55 0.24
C GLN A 203 5.74 -2.32 -0.79
N ILE A 204 6.90 -2.90 -0.54
CA ILE A 204 8.12 -2.55 -1.28
C ILE A 204 8.48 -3.70 -2.21
N GLU A 205 8.55 -3.41 -3.51
CA GLU A 205 9.02 -4.35 -4.52
C GLU A 205 10.38 -4.96 -4.12
N VAL A 206 10.52 -6.28 -4.29
CA VAL A 206 11.69 -7.03 -3.82
C VAL A 206 13.01 -6.52 -4.42
N ASP A 207 12.98 -5.99 -5.63
CA ASP A 207 14.17 -5.46 -6.33
C ASP A 207 14.47 -3.99 -5.98
N ASN A 208 13.63 -3.34 -5.17
CA ASN A 208 13.79 -1.94 -4.78
C ASN A 208 14.63 -1.80 -3.50
N GLU A 209 15.91 -2.18 -3.60
CA GLU A 209 16.87 -2.16 -2.49
C GLU A 209 16.98 -0.79 -1.81
N LYS A 210 16.87 0.29 -2.58
CA LYS A 210 16.94 1.66 -2.06
C LYS A 210 15.77 1.97 -1.14
N SER A 211 14.56 1.58 -1.52
CA SER A 211 13.38 1.77 -0.69
C SER A 211 13.43 0.86 0.53
N LEU A 212 13.85 -0.40 0.38
CA LEU A 212 14.06 -1.30 1.52
C LEU A 212 15.07 -0.74 2.54
N ALA A 213 16.18 -0.18 2.07
CA ALA A 213 17.17 0.44 2.94
C ALA A 213 16.62 1.70 3.64
N LEU A 214 15.81 2.49 2.94
CA LEU A 214 15.13 3.65 3.52
C LEU A 214 14.14 3.24 4.62
N GLN A 215 13.25 2.30 4.34
CA GLN A 215 12.29 1.75 5.32
C GLN A 215 13.00 1.24 6.58
N LYS A 216 14.07 0.43 6.41
CA LYS A 216 14.85 -0.09 7.55
C LYS A 216 15.48 1.03 8.37
N ARG A 217 16.04 2.06 7.73
CA ARG A 217 16.63 3.22 8.42
C ARG A 217 15.58 4.02 9.19
N LEU A 218 14.36 4.09 8.67
CA LEU A 218 13.23 4.74 9.34
C LEU A 218 12.60 3.88 10.45
N GLY A 219 13.09 2.66 10.68
CA GLY A 219 12.64 1.80 11.78
C GLY A 219 11.51 0.84 11.42
N PHE A 220 11.21 0.64 10.14
CA PHE A 220 10.19 -0.33 9.73
C PHE A 220 10.65 -1.76 9.99
N SER A 221 9.73 -2.57 10.49
CA SER A 221 9.84 -4.02 10.47
C SER A 221 9.45 -4.54 9.09
N ILE A 222 10.27 -5.43 8.53
CA ILE A 222 10.06 -5.97 7.18
C ILE A 222 9.64 -7.44 7.29
N SER A 223 8.59 -7.83 6.58
CA SER A 223 8.12 -9.22 6.54
C SER A 223 9.19 -10.13 5.95
N LYS A 224 9.25 -11.37 6.47
CA LYS A 224 10.07 -12.43 5.87
C LYS A 224 9.41 -12.95 4.59
N ASP A 225 8.11 -13.20 4.68
CA ASP A 225 7.29 -13.67 3.58
C ASP A 225 6.90 -12.52 2.67
N ARG A 226 6.53 -12.86 1.45
CA ARG A 226 6.21 -11.92 0.38
C ARG A 226 4.71 -11.88 0.13
N LEU A 227 4.27 -10.80 -0.49
CA LEU A 227 2.93 -10.66 -1.04
C LEU A 227 3.01 -10.28 -2.51
N PHE A 228 1.91 -10.49 -3.21
CA PHE A 228 1.85 -10.39 -4.66
C PHE A 228 0.64 -9.57 -5.07
N TRP A 229 0.89 -8.43 -5.71
CA TRP A 229 -0.13 -7.68 -6.43
C TRP A 229 -0.21 -8.17 -7.87
N ILE A 230 -1.41 -8.48 -8.35
CA ILE A 230 -1.66 -8.92 -9.72
C ILE A 230 -2.72 -8.02 -10.37
N PHE A 231 -2.46 -7.52 -11.59
CA PHE A 231 -3.31 -6.56 -12.32
C PHE A 231 -3.03 -6.53 -13.84
#